data_AF-A0A1H0GFD0-F1
#
_entry.id   AF-A0A1H0GFD0-F1
#
_cell.length_a   1.000
_cell.length_b   1.000
_cell.length_c   1.000
_cell.angle_alpha   90.00
_cell.angle_beta   90.00
_cell.angle_gamma   90.00
#
_symmetry.space_group_name_H-M   'P 1'
#
loop_
_entity.id
_entity.type
_entity.pdbx_description
1 polymer ?
#
loop_
_entity_poly.entity_id
_entity_poly.type
_entity_poly.pdbx_seq_one_letter_code
_entity_poly.pdbx_strand_id
1 'polypeptide(L)'
;MARSLSSLWLKSLTRIAKTQQNKLVRSLTAATKKATKAAVKQALAPPKPAPKPAAKRSVKPTAKTRTKPAAKPAAKSAPPAALPGSWTRSFFAAPNGQRMTYWLYLPQRDMVQSLKPLPLVVMLHGCTQTAPDFAQGTRMNQLAQRKGFAVLYPQQLVTIDAHRCWQWYQRATQNGGGEAGLVAGMVTQVVARLGLDASRVYLAGLSAGAALAQIIALRYPFRIAAVGLHSGPVFGTADNRMSAFGAMQTGGGTHVAQAVQATVDGGGFPRMPAIILHGEADKVVRIVNQQQVAQQFLRVNGIADLAPVTLLSPARPKGRNPRHAFQTQDYRVGRKPIVSVCRIAGLDHAWSGGDGTLRFNNSVGPDASALLWAFFAKHRRLRTAK
;
A
#
# COMPACT_ATOMS: atom_id res chain seq x y z
N MET A 1 -50.24 61.25 12.21
CA MET A 1 -49.16 60.24 12.35
C MET A 1 -49.72 58.85 12.05
N ALA A 2 -49.63 58.38 10.81
CA ALA A 2 -50.10 57.04 10.41
C ALA A 2 -48.88 56.17 10.07
N ARG A 3 -48.51 55.25 10.97
CA ARG A 3 -47.49 54.25 10.67
C ARG A 3 -48.14 53.14 9.85
N SER A 4 -47.67 52.98 8.62
CA SER A 4 -48.22 52.07 7.61
C SER A 4 -48.24 50.60 8.04
N LEU A 5 -49.44 50.01 8.01
CA LEU A 5 -49.74 48.59 8.22
C LEU A 5 -49.07 47.66 7.17
N SER A 6 -48.56 48.22 6.05
CA SER A 6 -47.85 47.43 5.02
C SER A 6 -46.47 46.93 5.48
N SER A 7 -45.82 47.63 6.42
CA SER A 7 -44.46 47.31 6.87
C SER A 7 -44.38 46.14 7.87
N LEU A 8 -45.47 45.87 8.59
CA LEU A 8 -45.56 44.76 9.55
C LEU A 8 -45.90 43.44 8.86
N TRP A 9 -46.68 43.48 7.78
CA TRP A 9 -47.07 42.29 7.01
C TRP A 9 -45.90 41.74 6.17
N LEU A 10 -45.11 42.60 5.52
CA LEU A 10 -43.88 42.19 4.80
C LEU A 10 -42.80 41.60 5.71
N LYS A 11 -42.66 42.11 6.94
CA LYS A 11 -41.70 41.59 7.94
C LYS A 11 -42.11 40.24 8.52
N SER A 12 -43.41 39.90 8.47
CA SER A 12 -43.94 38.60 8.87
C SER A 12 -43.72 37.54 7.78
N LEU A 13 -44.04 37.87 6.52
CA LEU A 13 -43.85 36.99 5.37
C LEU A 13 -42.37 36.63 5.14
N THR A 14 -41.45 37.59 5.32
CA THR A 14 -40.01 37.34 5.22
C THR A 14 -39.46 36.45 6.34
N ARG A 15 -40.03 36.51 7.56
CA ARG A 15 -39.66 35.56 8.63
C ARG A 15 -40.21 34.16 8.37
N ILE A 16 -41.44 34.04 7.88
CA ILE A 16 -42.04 32.73 7.56
C ILE A 16 -41.27 32.05 6.42
N ALA A 17 -40.92 32.79 5.36
CA ALA A 17 -40.10 32.30 4.26
C ALA A 17 -38.70 31.85 4.71
N LYS A 18 -38.01 32.63 5.56
CA LYS A 18 -36.68 32.29 6.09
C LYS A 18 -36.71 31.09 7.03
N THR A 19 -37.81 30.92 7.78
CA THR A 19 -38.01 29.76 8.68
C THR A 19 -38.33 28.48 7.89
N GLN A 20 -39.09 28.58 6.81
CA GLN A 20 -39.35 27.45 5.90
C GLN A 20 -38.10 27.06 5.10
N GLN A 21 -37.31 28.03 4.62
CA GLN A 21 -36.05 27.77 3.92
C GLN A 21 -35.01 27.09 4.83
N ASN A 22 -34.88 27.53 6.09
CA ASN A 22 -34.00 26.87 7.07
C ASN A 22 -34.47 25.46 7.45
N LYS A 23 -35.78 25.21 7.50
CA LYS A 23 -36.32 23.85 7.72
C LYS A 23 -36.05 22.94 6.52
N LEU A 24 -36.18 23.45 5.28
CA LEU A 24 -35.86 22.71 4.06
C LEU A 24 -34.36 22.40 3.92
N VAL A 25 -33.48 23.36 4.23
CA VAL A 25 -32.03 23.13 4.21
C VAL A 25 -31.61 22.13 5.30
N ARG A 26 -32.22 22.20 6.49
CA ARG A 26 -31.99 21.21 7.57
C ARG A 26 -32.52 19.81 7.22
N SER A 27 -33.67 19.70 6.56
CA SER A 27 -34.22 18.41 6.13
C SER A 27 -33.41 17.80 4.97
N LEU A 28 -32.96 18.61 4.01
CA LEU A 28 -32.08 18.18 2.91
C LEU A 28 -30.69 17.77 3.42
N THR A 29 -30.11 18.49 4.39
CA THR A 29 -28.82 18.10 5.01
C THR A 29 -28.95 16.87 5.92
N ALA A 30 -30.08 16.67 6.58
CA ALA A 30 -30.35 15.44 7.33
C ALA A 30 -30.60 14.24 6.41
N ALA A 31 -31.33 14.42 5.30
CA ALA A 31 -31.58 13.39 4.30
C ALA A 31 -30.29 12.97 3.57
N THR A 32 -29.43 13.92 3.22
CA THR A 32 -28.11 13.64 2.60
C THR A 32 -27.14 12.99 3.58
N LYS A 33 -27.12 13.38 4.88
CA LYS A 33 -26.35 12.68 5.93
C LYS A 33 -26.87 11.26 6.19
N LYS A 34 -28.18 11.03 6.13
CA LYS A 34 -28.78 9.70 6.30
C LYS A 34 -28.54 8.79 5.08
N ALA A 35 -28.62 9.36 3.87
CA ALA A 35 -28.30 8.66 2.62
C ALA A 35 -26.80 8.30 2.51
N THR A 36 -25.89 9.20 2.94
CA THR A 36 -24.44 8.91 2.97
C THR A 36 -24.07 7.91 4.07
N LYS A 37 -24.67 7.97 5.27
CA LYS A 37 -24.51 6.91 6.29
C LYS A 37 -25.05 5.56 5.82
N ALA A 38 -26.18 5.55 5.10
CA ALA A 38 -26.75 4.33 4.54
C ALA A 38 -25.87 3.74 3.44
N ALA A 39 -25.37 4.57 2.52
CA ALA A 39 -24.48 4.15 1.43
C ALA A 39 -23.13 3.59 1.95
N VAL A 40 -22.54 4.23 2.97
CA VAL A 40 -21.30 3.74 3.61
C VAL A 40 -21.54 2.42 4.36
N LYS A 41 -22.70 2.25 5.02
CA LYS A 41 -23.05 0.99 5.70
C LYS A 41 -23.35 -0.14 4.72
N GLN A 42 -23.90 0.16 3.54
CA GLN A 42 -24.22 -0.82 2.50
C GLN A 42 -22.98 -1.25 1.69
N ALA A 43 -21.98 -0.38 1.55
CA ALA A 43 -20.68 -0.70 0.93
C ALA A 43 -19.76 -1.56 1.83
N LEU A 44 -20.09 -1.70 3.13
CA LEU A 44 -19.27 -2.40 4.13
C LEU A 44 -19.91 -3.69 4.70
N ALA A 45 -21.08 -4.09 4.21
CA ALA A 45 -21.75 -5.32 4.65
C ALA A 45 -21.32 -6.54 3.79
N PRO A 46 -21.11 -7.74 4.39
CA PRO A 46 -20.83 -8.96 3.64
C PRO A 46 -22.06 -9.42 2.84
N PRO A 47 -21.89 -10.07 1.66
CA PRO A 47 -23.01 -10.53 0.86
C PRO A 47 -23.78 -11.64 1.58
N LYS A 48 -25.11 -11.53 1.62
CA LYS A 48 -25.99 -12.61 2.08
C LYS A 48 -25.92 -13.79 1.09
N PRO A 49 -25.86 -15.04 1.56
CA PRO A 49 -25.94 -16.20 0.68
C PRO A 49 -27.33 -16.30 0.04
N ALA A 50 -27.36 -16.62 -1.26
CA ALA A 50 -28.60 -16.81 -2.01
C ALA A 50 -29.36 -18.07 -1.51
N PRO A 51 -30.71 -18.09 -1.57
CA PRO A 51 -31.49 -19.27 -1.20
C PRO A 51 -31.32 -20.38 -2.25
N LYS A 52 -31.10 -21.62 -1.80
CA LYS A 52 -31.14 -22.80 -2.68
C LYS A 52 -32.58 -23.11 -3.09
N PRO A 53 -32.85 -23.49 -4.36
CA PRO A 53 -34.16 -24.02 -4.73
C PRO A 53 -34.38 -25.41 -4.13
N ALA A 54 -35.60 -25.67 -3.66
CA ALA A 54 -36.04 -26.97 -3.18
C ALA A 54 -36.16 -27.97 -4.33
N ALA A 55 -35.42 -29.08 -4.27
CA ALA A 55 -35.58 -30.20 -5.20
C ALA A 55 -36.60 -31.20 -4.64
N LYS A 56 -37.64 -31.48 -5.43
CA LYS A 56 -38.68 -32.47 -5.17
C LYS A 56 -38.09 -33.89 -5.20
N ARG A 57 -38.57 -34.76 -4.30
CA ARG A 57 -38.31 -36.21 -4.29
C ARG A 57 -38.91 -36.84 -5.55
N SER A 58 -38.12 -37.62 -6.27
CA SER A 58 -38.60 -38.67 -7.17
C SER A 58 -37.72 -39.91 -7.04
N VAL A 59 -38.37 -41.07 -7.06
CA VAL A 59 -37.86 -42.40 -6.71
C VAL A 59 -37.12 -43.02 -7.90
N LYS A 60 -36.07 -43.80 -7.57
CA LYS A 60 -35.16 -44.57 -8.46
C LYS A 60 -35.88 -45.61 -9.34
N PRO A 61 -35.19 -46.12 -10.37
CA PRO A 61 -34.78 -47.53 -10.28
C PRO A 61 -33.26 -47.76 -10.38
N THR A 62 -32.89 -48.93 -9.88
CA THR A 62 -31.57 -49.47 -9.53
C THR A 62 -30.66 -49.83 -10.71
N ALA A 63 -29.38 -49.43 -10.63
CA ALA A 63 -28.31 -50.01 -11.44
C ALA A 63 -27.03 -50.21 -10.61
N LYS A 64 -26.65 -51.50 -10.52
CA LYS A 64 -25.37 -52.17 -10.22
C LYS A 64 -24.26 -51.35 -9.54
N THR A 65 -23.93 -51.79 -8.33
CA THR A 65 -22.79 -51.40 -7.49
C THR A 65 -21.45 -51.63 -8.21
N ARG A 66 -20.82 -50.54 -8.66
CA ARG A 66 -19.38 -50.49 -8.94
C ARG A 66 -18.71 -49.78 -7.77
N THR A 67 -17.90 -50.50 -7.01
CA THR A 67 -17.15 -49.99 -5.86
C THR A 67 -16.25 -48.83 -6.30
N LYS A 68 -16.58 -47.64 -5.81
CA LYS A 68 -15.78 -46.42 -5.98
C LYS A 68 -14.59 -46.52 -5.00
N PRO A 69 -13.34 -46.36 -5.43
CA PRO A 69 -12.22 -46.31 -4.49
C PRO A 69 -12.47 -45.18 -3.50
N ALA A 70 -12.36 -45.48 -2.22
CA ALA A 70 -12.47 -44.51 -1.14
C ALA A 70 -11.53 -43.34 -1.44
N ALA A 71 -12.08 -42.12 -1.47
CA ALA A 71 -11.28 -40.92 -1.58
C ALA A 71 -10.34 -40.87 -0.37
N LYS A 72 -9.04 -41.00 -0.63
CA LYS A 72 -7.98 -40.79 0.36
C LYS A 72 -8.25 -39.44 1.03
N PRO A 73 -8.31 -39.35 2.37
CA PRO A 73 -8.44 -38.06 3.03
C PRO A 73 -7.29 -37.18 2.55
N ALA A 74 -7.62 -35.99 2.04
CA ALA A 74 -6.64 -35.00 1.65
C ALA A 74 -5.68 -34.82 2.83
N ALA A 75 -4.41 -35.19 2.63
CA ALA A 75 -3.39 -34.99 3.63
C ALA A 75 -3.44 -33.52 4.03
N LYS A 76 -3.74 -33.26 5.31
CA LYS A 76 -3.55 -31.93 5.90
C LYS A 76 -2.12 -31.55 5.57
N SER A 77 -1.92 -30.58 4.68
CA SER A 77 -0.59 -30.06 4.38
C SER A 77 0.04 -29.69 5.71
N ALA A 78 1.20 -30.27 6.02
CA ALA A 78 1.95 -29.93 7.22
C ALA A 78 2.07 -28.40 7.32
N PRO A 79 2.01 -27.83 8.54
CA PRO A 79 2.30 -26.41 8.74
C PRO A 79 3.60 -26.07 8.02
N PRO A 80 3.69 -24.94 7.30
CA PRO A 80 4.94 -24.52 6.69
C PRO A 80 6.05 -24.59 7.74
N ALA A 81 7.13 -25.31 7.45
CA ALA A 81 8.26 -25.39 8.36
C ALA A 81 8.67 -23.96 8.74
N ALA A 82 8.87 -23.74 10.05
CA ALA A 82 9.32 -22.44 10.54
C ALA A 82 10.58 -22.03 9.78
N LEU A 83 10.63 -20.79 9.31
CA LEU A 83 11.82 -20.28 8.66
C LEU A 83 12.98 -20.32 9.67
N PRO A 84 14.20 -20.71 9.24
CA PRO A 84 15.29 -20.92 10.17
C PRO A 84 15.89 -19.60 10.72
N GLY A 85 15.54 -18.46 10.12
CA GLY A 85 15.93 -17.14 10.62
C GLY A 85 15.17 -16.73 11.89
N SER A 86 15.64 -15.66 12.54
CA SER A 86 14.99 -15.14 13.75
C SER A 86 13.86 -14.18 13.40
N TRP A 87 12.69 -14.36 14.02
CA TRP A 87 11.55 -13.44 13.97
C TRP A 87 11.32 -12.82 15.34
N THR A 88 11.68 -11.54 15.49
CA THR A 88 11.65 -10.87 16.80
C THR A 88 10.70 -9.68 16.80
N ARG A 89 9.90 -9.54 17.86
CA ARG A 89 9.12 -8.34 18.15
C ARG A 89 9.91 -7.40 19.05
N SER A 90 9.91 -6.11 18.75
CA SER A 90 10.52 -5.09 19.60
C SER A 90 9.82 -3.74 19.42
N PHE A 91 10.38 -2.66 19.94
CA PHE A 91 9.86 -1.32 19.77
C PHE A 91 10.99 -0.30 19.57
N PHE A 92 10.69 0.74 18.80
CA PHE A 92 11.46 1.97 18.71
C PHE A 92 10.92 2.96 19.74
N ALA A 93 11.81 3.67 20.43
CA ALA A 93 11.46 4.82 21.25
C ALA A 93 12.12 6.06 20.64
N ALA A 94 11.29 7.01 20.22
CA ALA A 94 11.75 8.29 19.71
C ALA A 94 12.20 9.20 20.87
N PRO A 95 13.07 10.20 20.61
CA PRO A 95 13.53 11.13 21.64
C PRO A 95 12.41 11.91 22.35
N ASN A 96 11.27 12.10 21.67
CA ASN A 96 10.08 12.75 22.23
C ASN A 96 9.17 11.80 23.03
N GLY A 97 9.64 10.59 23.35
CA GLY A 97 8.90 9.58 24.13
C GLY A 97 7.89 8.75 23.33
N GLN A 98 7.64 9.06 22.06
CA GLN A 98 6.75 8.24 21.22
C GLN A 98 7.35 6.86 20.97
N ARG A 99 6.49 5.83 21.01
CA ARG A 99 6.91 4.43 20.82
C ARG A 99 6.21 3.81 19.62
N MET A 100 6.95 3.05 18.82
CA MET A 100 6.40 2.29 17.70
C MET A 100 6.88 0.85 17.78
N THR A 101 5.94 -0.10 17.82
CA THR A 101 6.27 -1.53 17.76
C THR A 101 6.74 -1.90 16.36
N TYR A 102 7.67 -2.84 16.26
CA TYR A 102 8.06 -3.45 15.00
C TYR A 102 8.35 -4.92 15.15
N TRP A 103 8.34 -5.62 14.02
CA TRP A 103 8.92 -6.94 13.88
C TRP A 103 10.14 -6.91 12.97
N LEU A 104 11.11 -7.75 13.27
CA LEU A 104 12.34 -7.86 12.51
C LEU A 104 12.56 -9.34 12.17
N TYR A 105 12.78 -9.59 10.89
CA TYR A 105 13.28 -10.86 10.39
C TYR A 105 14.76 -10.74 10.06
N LEU A 106 15.59 -11.60 10.65
CA LEU A 106 16.99 -11.79 10.27
C LEU A 106 17.14 -13.20 9.72
N PRO A 107 17.62 -13.36 8.48
CA PRO A 107 17.80 -14.68 7.89
C PRO A 107 18.89 -15.46 8.64
N GLN A 108 18.76 -16.78 8.74
CA GLN A 108 19.88 -17.64 9.13
C GLN A 108 20.96 -17.58 8.06
N ARG A 109 22.22 -17.52 8.46
CA ARG A 109 23.38 -17.36 7.59
C ARG A 109 24.49 -18.30 8.01
N ASP A 110 25.28 -18.75 7.04
CA ASP A 110 26.55 -19.42 7.32
C ASP A 110 27.63 -18.40 7.76
N MET A 111 28.76 -18.92 8.22
CA MET A 111 29.86 -18.10 8.72
C MET A 111 30.44 -17.16 7.67
N VAL A 112 30.58 -17.62 6.41
CA VAL A 112 31.16 -16.82 5.32
C VAL A 112 30.24 -15.65 4.96
N GLN A 113 28.92 -15.91 4.94
CA GLN A 113 27.92 -14.88 4.73
C GLN A 113 27.94 -13.86 5.85
N SER A 114 28.09 -14.27 7.12
CA SER A 114 28.05 -13.38 8.29
C SER A 114 29.05 -12.21 8.22
N LEU A 115 30.15 -12.37 7.47
CA LEU A 115 31.17 -11.34 7.24
C LEU A 115 30.68 -10.13 6.44
N LYS A 116 29.55 -10.25 5.72
CA LYS A 116 28.99 -9.15 4.91
C LYS A 116 27.77 -8.52 5.61
N PRO A 117 27.73 -7.19 5.76
CA PRO A 117 26.53 -6.49 6.21
C PRO A 117 25.30 -6.82 5.35
N LEU A 118 24.16 -7.07 5.99
CA LEU A 118 22.90 -7.36 5.31
C LEU A 118 22.27 -6.07 4.77
N PRO A 119 21.70 -6.08 3.56
CA PRO A 119 20.67 -5.10 3.17
C PRO A 119 19.49 -5.12 4.13
N LEU A 120 18.77 -4.00 4.18
CA LEU A 120 17.51 -3.89 4.91
C LEU A 120 16.37 -3.58 3.95
N VAL A 121 15.30 -4.37 4.00
CA VAL A 121 14.02 -4.03 3.36
C VAL A 121 13.02 -3.68 4.45
N VAL A 122 12.45 -2.48 4.40
CA VAL A 122 11.42 -2.02 5.32
C VAL A 122 10.07 -2.22 4.65
N MET A 123 9.20 -3.02 5.26
CA MET A 123 7.91 -3.42 4.70
C MET A 123 6.76 -2.79 5.49
N LEU A 124 6.05 -1.85 4.84
CA LEU A 124 4.96 -1.07 5.43
C LEU A 124 3.60 -1.62 4.98
N HIS A 125 2.83 -2.13 5.95
CA HIS A 125 1.52 -2.74 5.69
C HIS A 125 0.46 -1.70 5.28
N GLY A 126 -0.60 -2.13 4.60
CA GLY A 126 -1.78 -1.31 4.29
C GLY A 126 -2.74 -1.18 5.47
N CYS A 127 -3.81 -0.38 5.30
CA CYS A 127 -4.84 -0.27 6.35
C CYS A 127 -5.42 -1.66 6.67
N THR A 128 -5.82 -1.86 7.92
CA THR A 128 -6.43 -3.04 8.54
C THR A 128 -5.53 -4.27 8.65
N GLN A 129 -4.38 -4.28 7.99
CA GLN A 129 -3.35 -5.30 8.13
C GLN A 129 -2.55 -5.12 9.42
N THR A 130 -1.76 -6.12 9.76
CA THR A 130 -0.72 -6.08 10.80
C THR A 130 0.64 -6.39 10.18
N ALA A 131 1.73 -6.06 10.87
CA ALA A 131 3.08 -6.40 10.46
C ALA A 131 3.28 -7.93 10.26
N PRO A 132 2.83 -8.81 11.19
CA PRO A 132 2.85 -10.26 10.97
C PRO A 132 2.02 -10.73 9.77
N ASP A 133 0.79 -10.26 9.60
CA ASP A 133 -0.04 -10.65 8.45
C ASP A 133 0.59 -10.20 7.14
N PHE A 134 1.21 -9.02 7.12
CA PHE A 134 1.90 -8.51 5.94
C PHE A 134 3.19 -9.29 5.63
N ALA A 135 3.94 -9.70 6.65
CA ALA A 135 5.11 -10.56 6.49
C ALA A 135 4.74 -11.93 5.91
N GLN A 136 3.67 -12.55 6.42
CA GLN A 136 3.15 -13.82 5.90
C GLN A 136 2.59 -13.65 4.49
N GLY A 137 1.74 -12.64 4.28
CA GLY A 137 1.06 -12.36 3.01
C GLY A 137 2.02 -12.12 1.86
N THR A 138 3.00 -11.23 2.06
CA THR A 138 3.98 -10.90 1.01
C THR A 138 5.04 -11.99 0.81
N ARG A 139 5.15 -12.94 1.74
CA ARG A 139 6.20 -13.98 1.77
C ARG A 139 7.62 -13.40 1.70
N MET A 140 7.79 -12.16 2.19
CA MET A 140 9.06 -11.44 2.10
C MET A 140 10.13 -12.08 3.00
N ASN A 141 9.74 -12.68 4.14
CA ASN A 141 10.70 -13.41 5.00
C ASN A 141 11.28 -14.66 4.30
N GLN A 142 10.46 -15.38 3.53
CA GLN A 142 10.91 -16.53 2.74
C GLN A 142 11.91 -16.07 1.68
N LEU A 143 11.65 -14.93 1.04
CA LEU A 143 12.57 -14.35 0.05
C LEU A 143 13.87 -13.87 0.72
N ALA A 144 13.76 -13.21 1.87
CA ALA A 144 14.86 -12.74 2.70
C ALA A 144 15.81 -13.87 3.11
N GLN A 145 15.25 -15.02 3.54
CA GLN A 145 16.02 -16.22 3.83
C GLN A 145 16.82 -16.72 2.63
N ARG A 146 16.21 -16.73 1.43
CA ARG A 146 16.86 -17.21 0.20
C ARG A 146 17.87 -16.23 -0.38
N LYS A 147 17.70 -14.93 -0.15
CA LYS A 147 18.46 -13.87 -0.84
C LYS A 147 19.40 -13.08 0.06
N GLY A 148 19.35 -13.31 1.38
CA GLY A 148 20.27 -12.72 2.34
C GLY A 148 20.05 -11.22 2.55
N PHE A 149 18.86 -10.84 3.03
CA PHE A 149 18.58 -9.49 3.51
C PHE A 149 17.73 -9.52 4.79
N ALA A 150 17.85 -8.49 5.62
CA ALA A 150 17.00 -8.29 6.79
C ALA A 150 15.67 -7.64 6.38
N VAL A 151 14.60 -7.91 7.14
CA VAL A 151 13.29 -7.29 6.90
C VAL A 151 12.73 -6.65 8.16
N LEU A 152 12.43 -5.35 8.11
CA LEU A 152 11.83 -4.60 9.20
C LEU A 152 10.37 -4.29 8.89
N TYR A 153 9.48 -4.58 9.82
CA TYR A 153 8.04 -4.37 9.71
C TYR A 153 7.54 -3.45 10.82
N PRO A 154 7.52 -2.12 10.61
CA PRO A 154 6.86 -1.19 11.53
C PRO A 154 5.36 -1.48 11.66
N GLN A 155 4.81 -1.32 12.86
CA GLN A 155 3.39 -1.58 13.15
C GLN A 155 2.65 -0.30 13.52
N GLN A 156 1.59 0.01 12.77
CA GLN A 156 0.63 1.03 13.14
C GLN A 156 -0.32 0.52 14.24
N LEU A 157 -0.60 1.33 15.26
CA LEU A 157 -1.43 0.92 16.39
C LEU A 157 -2.90 1.34 16.19
N VAL A 158 -3.82 0.48 16.67
CA VAL A 158 -5.27 0.77 16.66
C VAL A 158 -5.64 2.01 17.47
N THR A 159 -4.81 2.37 18.45
CA THR A 159 -4.97 3.55 19.30
C THR A 159 -4.62 4.85 18.58
N ILE A 160 -3.82 4.79 17.52
CA ILE A 160 -3.45 5.94 16.67
C ILE A 160 -4.44 6.08 15.51
N ASP A 161 -4.80 4.96 14.89
CA ASP A 161 -5.81 4.89 13.85
C ASP A 161 -6.61 3.59 14.00
N ALA A 162 -7.94 3.68 14.10
CA ALA A 162 -8.81 2.53 14.35
C ALA A 162 -8.70 1.43 13.27
N HIS A 163 -8.26 1.79 12.06
CA HIS A 163 -8.00 0.85 10.98
C HIS A 163 -6.52 0.50 10.86
N ARG A 164 -5.65 0.83 11.82
CA ARG A 164 -4.19 0.70 11.70
C ARG A 164 -3.67 1.33 10.41
N CYS A 165 -4.31 2.39 9.93
CA CYS A 165 -3.88 3.02 8.71
C CYS A 165 -2.83 4.09 8.97
N TRP A 166 -1.81 4.17 8.12
CA TRP A 166 -0.84 5.26 8.15
C TRP A 166 -1.52 6.57 7.77
N GLN A 167 -1.30 7.62 8.56
CA GLN A 167 -1.86 8.95 8.39
C GLN A 167 -1.00 9.76 7.41
N TRP A 168 -0.78 9.19 6.23
CA TRP A 168 0.10 9.72 5.18
C TRP A 168 -0.32 11.10 4.71
N TYR A 169 -1.61 11.45 4.76
CA TYR A 169 -2.13 12.77 4.38
C TYR A 169 -1.84 13.88 5.40
N GLN A 170 -1.43 13.56 6.62
CA GLN A 170 -1.14 14.61 7.60
C GLN A 170 0.06 15.43 7.19
N ARG A 171 -0.03 16.75 7.33
CA ARG A 171 1.05 17.69 7.00
C ARG A 171 2.37 17.35 7.72
N ALA A 172 2.31 16.96 8.99
CA ALA A 172 3.49 16.55 9.74
C ALA A 172 4.19 15.34 9.09
N THR A 173 3.43 14.32 8.71
CA THR A 173 3.95 13.14 8.00
C THR A 173 4.48 13.51 6.61
N GLN A 174 3.73 14.30 5.83
CA GLN A 174 4.15 14.78 4.50
C GLN A 174 5.46 15.56 4.54
N ASN A 175 5.77 16.24 5.64
CA ASN A 175 7.01 16.99 5.86
C ASN A 175 8.15 16.13 6.44
N GLY A 176 7.94 14.80 6.56
CA GLY A 176 8.92 13.87 7.10
C GLY A 176 8.86 13.67 8.61
N GLY A 177 8.05 14.44 9.33
CA GLY A 177 7.77 14.22 10.75
C GLY A 177 6.74 13.11 10.97
N GLY A 178 6.02 13.19 12.09
CA GLY A 178 4.95 12.23 12.43
C GLY A 178 5.40 10.77 12.28
N GLU A 179 4.57 9.98 11.61
CA GLU A 179 4.84 8.55 11.39
C GLU A 179 6.04 8.30 10.48
N ALA A 180 6.30 9.19 9.51
CA ALA A 180 7.46 9.08 8.63
C ALA A 180 8.76 9.23 9.42
N GLY A 181 8.80 10.21 10.34
CA GLY A 181 9.96 10.46 11.19
C GLY A 181 10.21 9.32 12.18
N LEU A 182 9.14 8.74 12.75
CA LEU A 182 9.24 7.57 13.62
C LEU A 182 9.85 6.37 12.90
N VAL A 183 9.35 6.06 11.69
CA VAL A 183 9.90 4.95 10.89
C VAL A 183 11.34 5.25 10.45
N ALA A 184 11.65 6.47 10.01
CA ALA A 184 13.01 6.84 9.61
C ALA A 184 14.02 6.77 10.77
N GLY A 185 13.59 7.17 11.98
CA GLY A 185 14.37 7.01 13.21
C GLY A 185 14.60 5.54 13.56
N MET A 186 13.54 4.72 13.51
CA MET A 186 13.62 3.28 13.71
C MET A 186 14.60 2.60 12.75
N VAL A 187 14.51 2.91 11.45
CA VAL A 187 15.43 2.39 10.43
C VAL A 187 16.87 2.73 10.77
N THR A 188 17.13 3.99 11.15
CA THR A 188 18.47 4.46 11.52
C THR A 188 19.01 3.67 12.72
N GLN A 189 18.20 3.49 13.77
CA GLN A 189 18.60 2.75 14.96
C GLN A 189 18.86 1.27 14.66
N VAL A 190 17.98 0.61 13.89
CA VAL A 190 18.11 -0.81 13.54
C VAL A 190 19.36 -1.05 12.69
N VAL A 191 19.62 -0.18 11.70
CA VAL A 191 20.82 -0.26 10.86
C VAL A 191 22.08 -0.13 11.70
N ALA A 192 22.15 0.87 12.59
CA ALA A 192 23.31 1.08 13.45
C ALA A 192 23.52 -0.06 14.45
N ARG A 193 22.45 -0.47 15.16
CA ARG A 193 22.52 -1.51 16.21
C ARG A 193 22.97 -2.87 15.68
N LEU A 194 22.58 -3.22 14.46
CA LEU A 194 22.85 -4.54 13.88
C LEU A 194 23.98 -4.52 12.84
N GLY A 195 24.63 -3.38 12.61
CA GLY A 195 25.69 -3.26 11.59
C GLY A 195 25.20 -3.60 10.18
N LEU A 196 23.97 -3.20 9.82
CA LEU A 196 23.42 -3.46 8.48
C LEU A 196 24.09 -2.56 7.43
N ASP A 197 23.99 -2.96 6.16
CA ASP A 197 24.52 -2.19 5.05
C ASP A 197 23.70 -0.91 4.83
N ALA A 198 24.18 0.21 5.38
CA ALA A 198 23.53 1.52 5.25
C ALA A 198 23.43 2.02 3.79
N SER A 199 24.21 1.46 2.86
CA SER A 199 24.08 1.77 1.43
C SER A 199 22.94 1.00 0.74
N ARG A 200 22.39 -0.03 1.39
CA ARG A 200 21.36 -0.93 0.85
C ARG A 200 20.15 -1.02 1.78
N VAL A 201 19.56 0.14 2.06
CA VAL A 201 18.27 0.26 2.76
C VAL A 201 17.19 0.58 1.74
N TYR A 202 16.14 -0.23 1.73
CA TYR A 202 15.02 -0.12 0.80
C TYR A 202 13.70 -0.01 1.57
N LEU A 203 12.74 0.70 1.00
CA LEU A 203 11.38 0.79 1.53
C LEU A 203 10.41 0.13 0.56
N ALA A 204 9.42 -0.57 1.06
CA ALA A 204 8.30 -1.02 0.27
C ALA A 204 7.01 -1.05 1.08
N GLY A 205 5.88 -0.97 0.39
CA GLY A 205 4.59 -1.10 1.06
C GLY A 205 3.42 -1.31 0.11
N LEU A 206 2.26 -1.54 0.71
CA LEU A 206 0.96 -1.65 0.04
C LEU A 206 0.05 -0.50 0.48
N SER A 207 -0.68 0.11 -0.45
CA SER A 207 -1.74 1.09 -0.11
C SER A 207 -1.20 2.28 0.70
N ALA A 208 -1.77 2.57 1.87
CA ALA A 208 -1.24 3.56 2.81
C ALA A 208 0.22 3.32 3.22
N GLY A 209 0.68 2.07 3.25
CA GLY A 209 2.09 1.74 3.49
C GLY A 209 2.99 2.14 2.33
N ALA A 210 2.51 2.03 1.08
CA ALA A 210 3.20 2.59 -0.08
C ALA A 210 3.24 4.12 -0.03
N ALA A 211 2.13 4.76 0.39
CA ALA A 211 2.09 6.21 0.61
C ALA A 211 3.12 6.67 1.64
N LEU A 212 3.28 5.93 2.75
CA LEU A 212 4.30 6.26 3.74
C LEU A 212 5.72 5.97 3.24
N ALA A 213 5.92 4.87 2.50
CA ALA A 213 7.21 4.52 1.90
C ALA A 213 7.75 5.63 0.98
N GLN A 214 6.91 6.16 0.07
CA GLN A 214 7.33 7.26 -0.81
C GLN A 214 7.62 8.55 -0.04
N ILE A 215 6.83 8.88 0.99
CA ILE A 215 7.09 10.06 1.84
C ILE A 215 8.46 9.95 2.49
N ILE A 216 8.77 8.81 3.11
CA ILE A 216 10.07 8.61 3.78
C ILE A 216 11.20 8.68 2.76
N ALA A 217 11.05 8.04 1.59
CA ALA A 217 12.07 8.10 0.55
C ALA A 217 12.34 9.54 0.07
N LEU A 218 11.29 10.35 -0.10
CA LEU A 218 11.41 11.74 -0.54
C LEU A 218 11.91 12.70 0.56
N ARG A 219 11.65 12.41 1.84
CA ARG A 219 12.08 13.26 2.97
C ARG A 219 13.40 12.85 3.63
N TYR A 220 13.82 11.60 3.43
CA TYR A 220 15.09 11.06 3.93
C TYR A 220 15.93 10.44 2.80
N PRO A 221 16.19 11.16 1.70
CA PRO A 221 16.65 10.54 0.45
C PRO A 221 18.06 9.97 0.51
N PHE A 222 18.90 10.49 1.42
CA PHE A 222 20.26 9.98 1.65
C PHE A 222 20.33 8.69 2.48
N ARG A 223 19.21 8.26 3.08
CA ARG A 223 19.14 7.01 3.85
C ARG A 223 18.60 5.85 3.04
N ILE A 224 17.93 6.13 1.93
CA ILE A 224 17.16 5.15 1.17
C ILE A 224 17.76 4.99 -0.22
N ALA A 225 18.05 3.74 -0.61
CA ALA A 225 18.65 3.40 -1.89
C ALA A 225 17.63 3.20 -3.01
N ALA A 226 16.44 2.71 -2.69
CA ALA A 226 15.31 2.56 -3.61
C ALA A 226 13.99 2.33 -2.86
N VAL A 227 12.86 2.52 -3.55
CA VAL A 227 11.51 2.32 -2.99
C VAL A 227 10.62 1.44 -3.89
N GLY A 228 9.76 0.64 -3.27
CA GLY A 228 8.81 -0.27 -3.90
C GLY A 228 7.37 0.03 -3.52
N LEU A 229 6.56 0.48 -4.47
CA LEU A 229 5.24 1.03 -4.20
C LEU A 229 4.18 0.13 -4.82
N HIS A 230 3.41 -0.59 -4.00
CA HIS A 230 2.28 -1.39 -4.48
C HIS A 230 0.96 -0.69 -4.18
N SER A 231 0.14 -0.46 -5.21
CA SER A 231 -1.20 0.12 -5.07
C SER A 231 -1.25 1.40 -4.22
N GLY A 232 -0.24 2.26 -4.34
CA GLY A 232 -0.08 3.47 -3.51
C GLY A 232 -0.76 4.71 -4.14
N PRO A 233 -1.29 5.64 -3.31
CA PRO A 233 -1.77 6.93 -3.79
C PRO A 233 -0.61 7.87 -4.15
N VAL A 234 -0.90 8.84 -5.00
CA VAL A 234 0.03 9.91 -5.39
C VAL A 234 0.50 10.76 -4.19
N PHE A 235 1.75 11.22 -4.22
CA PHE A 235 2.36 12.00 -3.13
C PHE A 235 1.88 13.46 -3.14
N GLY A 236 1.74 14.06 -1.96
CA GLY A 236 1.62 15.52 -1.77
C GLY A 236 0.31 16.16 -2.24
N THR A 237 -0.76 15.39 -2.45
CA THR A 237 -2.04 15.90 -2.98
C THR A 237 -3.19 15.82 -1.97
N ALA A 238 -2.88 15.56 -0.71
CA ALA A 238 -3.88 15.46 0.36
C ALA A 238 -3.31 16.03 1.67
N ASP A 239 -4.16 16.73 2.41
CA ASP A 239 -3.86 17.31 3.73
C ASP A 239 -4.82 16.82 4.83
N ASN A 240 -5.89 16.14 4.44
CA ASN A 240 -6.93 15.61 5.32
C ASN A 240 -7.57 14.32 4.74
N ARG A 241 -8.35 13.61 5.55
CA ARG A 241 -8.99 12.33 5.16
C ARG A 241 -9.86 12.39 3.91
N MET A 242 -10.61 13.49 3.72
CA MET A 242 -11.48 13.65 2.55
C MET A 242 -10.65 13.83 1.28
N SER A 243 -9.66 14.71 1.31
CA SER A 243 -8.72 14.89 0.19
C SER A 243 -7.90 13.61 -0.07
N ALA A 244 -7.55 12.85 0.97
CA ALA A 244 -6.87 11.57 0.85
C ALA A 244 -7.73 10.55 0.09
N PHE A 245 -9.02 10.47 0.43
CA PHE A 245 -9.97 9.65 -0.30
C PHE A 245 -10.15 10.11 -1.75
N GLY A 246 -10.25 11.42 -1.97
CA GLY A 246 -10.25 12.00 -3.31
C GLY A 246 -9.05 11.56 -4.13
N ALA A 247 -7.84 11.74 -3.59
CA ALA A 247 -6.59 11.32 -4.25
C ALA A 247 -6.57 9.82 -4.59
N MET A 248 -7.03 8.95 -3.68
CA MET A 248 -7.13 7.52 -3.97
C MET A 248 -8.07 7.20 -5.15
N GLN A 249 -9.14 7.98 -5.33
CA GLN A 249 -10.12 7.73 -6.39
C GLN A 249 -9.81 8.42 -7.72
N THR A 250 -9.26 9.63 -7.68
CA THR A 250 -9.09 10.48 -8.88
C THR A 250 -7.65 10.89 -9.14
N GLY A 251 -6.72 10.51 -8.26
CA GLY A 251 -5.36 11.05 -8.27
C GLY A 251 -5.31 12.52 -7.84
N GLY A 252 -4.18 13.16 -8.08
CA GLY A 252 -3.84 14.53 -7.70
C GLY A 252 -4.20 15.62 -8.72
N GLY A 253 -4.90 15.26 -9.80
CA GLY A 253 -5.23 16.18 -10.89
C GLY A 253 -3.99 16.86 -11.49
N THR A 254 -4.04 18.18 -11.63
CA THR A 254 -2.95 19.00 -12.20
C THR A 254 -1.79 19.27 -11.23
N HIS A 255 -1.95 18.97 -9.93
CA HIS A 255 -0.97 19.30 -8.88
C HIS A 255 0.16 18.26 -8.75
N VAL A 256 0.15 17.21 -9.57
CA VAL A 256 1.10 16.07 -9.48
C VAL A 256 2.55 16.52 -9.56
N ALA A 257 2.86 17.45 -10.48
CA ALA A 257 4.21 17.97 -10.66
C ALA A 257 4.64 18.88 -9.50
N GLN A 258 3.76 19.80 -9.08
CA GLN A 258 4.04 20.75 -7.99
C GLN A 258 4.32 20.03 -6.67
N ALA A 259 3.62 18.92 -6.41
CA ALA A 259 3.77 18.15 -5.18
C ALA A 259 5.20 17.63 -4.95
N VAL A 260 5.96 17.32 -6.01
CA VAL A 260 7.36 16.87 -5.91
C VAL A 260 8.40 17.96 -6.18
N GLN A 261 7.99 19.11 -6.73
CA GLN A 261 8.89 20.21 -7.07
C GLN A 261 9.69 20.67 -5.85
N ALA A 262 9.02 20.96 -4.74
CA ALA A 262 9.65 21.35 -3.48
C ALA A 262 10.58 20.28 -2.86
N THR A 263 10.57 19.05 -3.37
CA THR A 263 11.49 17.99 -2.93
C THR A 263 12.82 18.04 -3.68
N VAL A 264 12.81 18.46 -4.94
CA VAL A 264 13.99 18.58 -5.79
C VAL A 264 14.55 19.99 -5.86
N ASP A 265 13.74 21.00 -5.51
CA ASP A 265 14.15 22.39 -5.42
C ASP A 265 15.25 22.57 -4.36
N GLY A 266 16.26 23.37 -4.68
CA GLY A 266 17.41 23.63 -3.81
C GLY A 266 18.65 22.78 -4.10
N GLY A 267 18.57 21.84 -5.05
CA GLY A 267 19.71 21.03 -5.48
C GLY A 267 20.15 19.98 -4.46
N GLY A 268 21.04 19.08 -4.87
CA GLY A 268 21.60 18.04 -3.99
C GLY A 268 20.66 16.87 -3.65
N PHE A 269 19.39 16.89 -4.08
CA PHE A 269 18.51 15.72 -3.94
C PHE A 269 19.08 14.54 -4.74
N PRO A 270 19.43 13.41 -4.10
CA PRO A 270 20.00 12.30 -4.82
C PRO A 270 18.86 11.54 -5.53
N ARG A 271 19.08 11.10 -6.78
CA ARG A 271 18.12 10.25 -7.51
C ARG A 271 17.49 9.20 -6.60
N MET A 272 16.17 9.03 -6.67
CA MET A 272 15.42 8.05 -5.88
C MET A 272 14.81 6.97 -6.77
N PRO A 273 15.52 5.84 -6.99
CA PRO A 273 15.01 4.75 -7.79
C PRO A 273 13.71 4.16 -7.24
N ALA A 274 12.73 3.89 -8.10
CA ALA A 274 11.42 3.39 -7.71
C ALA A 274 10.91 2.27 -8.62
N ILE A 275 10.31 1.25 -8.02
CA ILE A 275 9.49 0.27 -8.72
C ILE A 275 8.05 0.39 -8.21
N ILE A 276 7.10 0.52 -9.14
CA ILE A 276 5.71 0.87 -8.86
C ILE A 276 4.81 -0.21 -9.46
N LEU A 277 4.16 -1.00 -8.62
CA LEU A 277 3.27 -2.09 -9.01
C LEU A 277 1.82 -1.71 -8.73
N HIS A 278 0.90 -2.03 -9.64
CA HIS A 278 -0.51 -1.69 -9.45
C HIS A 278 -1.41 -2.65 -10.23
N GLY A 279 -2.50 -3.05 -9.60
CA GLY A 279 -3.54 -3.85 -10.23
C GLY A 279 -4.50 -2.99 -11.05
N GLU A 280 -4.81 -3.41 -12.28
CA GLU A 280 -5.69 -2.64 -13.16
C GLU A 280 -7.16 -2.65 -12.70
N ALA A 281 -7.55 -3.64 -11.89
CA ALA A 281 -8.89 -3.76 -11.33
C ALA A 281 -9.00 -3.17 -9.91
N ASP A 282 -7.99 -2.44 -9.43
CA ASP A 282 -7.97 -1.82 -8.12
C ASP A 282 -9.07 -0.74 -8.01
N LYS A 283 -10.02 -0.95 -7.10
CA LYS A 283 -11.15 -0.04 -6.83
C LYS A 283 -10.94 0.84 -5.59
N VAL A 284 -9.90 0.56 -4.80
CA VAL A 284 -9.58 1.29 -3.57
C VAL A 284 -8.67 2.45 -3.88
N VAL A 285 -7.55 2.16 -4.57
CA VAL A 285 -6.64 3.17 -5.11
C VAL A 285 -6.64 2.98 -6.62
N ARG A 286 -7.29 3.88 -7.35
CA ARG A 286 -7.47 3.76 -8.79
C ARG A 286 -6.13 3.89 -9.53
N ILE A 287 -6.02 3.19 -10.66
CA ILE A 287 -4.81 3.07 -11.48
C ILE A 287 -4.19 4.42 -11.92
N VAL A 288 -4.99 5.48 -11.98
CA VAL A 288 -4.51 6.85 -12.23
C VAL A 288 -3.39 7.26 -11.24
N ASN A 289 -3.44 6.76 -10.00
CA ASN A 289 -2.40 7.01 -9.01
C ASN A 289 -1.06 6.41 -9.42
N GLN A 290 -1.02 5.19 -9.99
CA GLN A 290 0.22 4.60 -10.48
C GLN A 290 0.89 5.50 -11.52
N GLN A 291 0.09 5.98 -12.48
CA GLN A 291 0.59 6.83 -13.57
C GLN A 291 1.17 8.13 -13.01
N GLN A 292 0.50 8.74 -12.04
CA GLN A 292 0.95 9.99 -11.43
C GLN A 292 2.15 9.78 -10.49
N VAL A 293 2.20 8.70 -9.72
CA VAL A 293 3.39 8.32 -8.95
C VAL A 293 4.58 8.07 -9.89
N ALA A 294 4.37 7.41 -11.02
CA ALA A 294 5.43 7.23 -12.02
C ALA A 294 5.92 8.59 -12.55
N GLN A 295 5.00 9.50 -12.93
CA GLN A 295 5.37 10.87 -13.35
C GLN A 295 6.17 11.61 -12.27
N GLN A 296 5.77 11.49 -11.01
CA GLN A 296 6.49 12.08 -9.87
C GLN A 296 7.91 11.53 -9.76
N PHE A 297 8.09 10.21 -9.79
CA PHE A 297 9.41 9.59 -9.68
C PHE A 297 10.28 9.85 -10.92
N LEU A 298 9.71 9.98 -12.11
CA LEU A 298 10.45 10.40 -13.30
C LEU A 298 11.02 11.81 -13.14
N ARG A 299 10.22 12.76 -12.62
CA ARG A 299 10.66 14.14 -12.32
C ARG A 299 11.71 14.16 -11.21
N VAL A 300 11.47 13.46 -10.11
CA VAL A 300 12.41 13.36 -8.97
C VAL A 300 13.78 12.83 -9.39
N ASN A 301 13.84 12.00 -10.44
CA ASN A 301 15.07 11.43 -10.96
C ASN A 301 15.69 12.21 -12.14
N GLY A 302 15.04 13.28 -12.62
CA GLY A 302 15.48 14.06 -13.77
C GLY A 302 15.47 13.26 -15.07
N ILE A 303 14.47 12.40 -15.27
CA ILE A 303 14.38 11.49 -16.43
C ILE A 303 12.97 11.48 -17.05
N ALA A 304 12.23 12.59 -16.90
CA ALA A 304 10.86 12.71 -17.42
C ALA A 304 10.77 12.54 -18.94
N ASP A 305 11.83 12.90 -19.67
CA ASP A 305 11.86 12.84 -21.14
C ASP A 305 12.34 11.48 -21.69
N LEU A 306 12.71 10.53 -20.82
CA LEU A 306 13.15 9.22 -21.27
C LEU A 306 11.97 8.35 -21.72
N ALA A 307 12.14 7.65 -22.84
CA ALA A 307 11.22 6.59 -23.25
C ALA A 307 11.50 5.29 -22.45
N PRO A 308 10.46 4.55 -22.03
CA PRO A 308 10.64 3.30 -21.32
C PRO A 308 10.93 2.13 -22.27
N VAL A 309 11.68 1.15 -21.79
CA VAL A 309 11.68 -0.19 -22.38
C VAL A 309 10.45 -0.93 -21.88
N THR A 310 9.57 -1.33 -22.80
CA THR A 310 8.31 -2.01 -22.47
C THR A 310 8.44 -3.52 -22.69
N LEU A 311 8.02 -4.31 -21.71
CA LEU A 311 7.91 -5.76 -21.81
C LEU A 311 6.48 -6.19 -21.46
N LEU A 312 5.89 -6.98 -22.34
CA LEU A 312 4.59 -7.62 -22.14
C LEU A 312 4.81 -9.06 -21.71
N SER A 313 4.22 -9.43 -20.58
CA SER A 313 4.23 -10.79 -20.08
C SER A 313 2.82 -11.38 -20.15
N PRO A 314 2.59 -12.42 -20.96
CA PRO A 314 1.27 -13.01 -21.09
C PRO A 314 0.84 -13.70 -19.79
N ALA A 315 -0.49 -13.83 -19.63
CA ALA A 315 -1.09 -14.58 -18.54
C ALA A 315 -0.67 -16.05 -18.59
N ARG A 316 -0.60 -16.67 -17.42
CA ARG A 316 -0.40 -18.11 -17.24
C ARG A 316 -1.47 -18.61 -16.28
N PRO A 317 -2.66 -19.02 -16.77
CA PRO A 317 -3.80 -19.33 -15.90
C PRO A 317 -3.68 -20.69 -15.20
N LYS A 318 -2.85 -21.60 -15.73
CA LYS A 318 -2.69 -22.98 -15.23
C LYS A 318 -1.23 -23.26 -14.85
N GLY A 319 -1.04 -24.33 -14.07
CA GLY A 319 0.28 -24.83 -13.66
C GLY A 319 0.65 -24.46 -12.22
N ARG A 320 1.86 -24.83 -11.81
CA ARG A 320 2.33 -24.72 -10.42
C ARG A 320 2.42 -23.27 -9.92
N ASN A 321 2.66 -22.32 -10.83
CA ASN A 321 2.80 -20.89 -10.54
C ASN A 321 1.92 -20.07 -11.49
N PRO A 322 0.59 -19.99 -11.23
CA PRO A 322 -0.31 -19.21 -12.07
C PRO A 322 0.01 -17.71 -11.95
N ARG A 323 -0.26 -16.96 -13.02
CA ARG A 323 0.13 -15.56 -13.14
C ARG A 323 -0.85 -14.78 -14.01
N HIS A 324 -1.20 -13.58 -13.58
CA HIS A 324 -1.87 -12.58 -14.40
C HIS A 324 -0.99 -12.18 -15.60
N ALA A 325 -1.60 -11.66 -16.65
CA ALA A 325 -0.85 -10.88 -17.62
C ALA A 325 -0.35 -9.62 -16.92
N PHE A 326 0.86 -9.17 -17.26
CA PHE A 326 1.38 -7.93 -16.72
C PHE A 326 2.30 -7.26 -17.73
N GLN A 327 2.39 -5.94 -17.64
CA GLN A 327 3.27 -5.11 -18.44
C GLN A 327 4.27 -4.42 -17.53
N THR A 328 5.54 -4.40 -17.91
CA THR A 328 6.56 -3.58 -17.26
C THR A 328 7.07 -2.51 -18.20
N GLN A 329 7.21 -1.28 -17.69
CA GLN A 329 7.85 -0.15 -18.35
C GLN A 329 9.04 0.28 -17.50
N ASP A 330 10.24 0.13 -18.04
CA ASP A 330 11.48 0.45 -17.36
C ASP A 330 12.15 1.67 -17.99
N TYR A 331 12.23 2.77 -17.24
CA TYR A 331 12.97 3.96 -17.58
C TYR A 331 14.40 3.82 -17.08
N ARG A 332 15.37 3.79 -18.00
CA ARG A 332 16.76 3.41 -17.72
C ARG A 332 17.72 4.58 -17.90
N VAL A 333 18.74 4.63 -17.04
CA VAL A 333 19.95 5.43 -17.28
C VAL A 333 21.08 4.45 -17.50
N GLY A 334 21.62 4.42 -18.73
CA GLY A 334 22.47 3.33 -19.20
C GLY A 334 21.75 1.98 -19.07
N ARG A 335 22.40 0.98 -18.46
CA ARG A 335 21.81 -0.35 -18.26
C ARG A 335 20.90 -0.47 -17.02
N LYS A 336 20.87 0.56 -16.17
CA LYS A 336 20.23 0.49 -14.85
C LYS A 336 18.79 1.05 -14.91
N PRO A 337 17.75 0.28 -14.57
CA PRO A 337 16.41 0.82 -14.42
C PRO A 337 16.39 1.78 -13.24
N ILE A 338 15.84 2.98 -13.43
CA ILE A 338 15.69 3.99 -12.38
C ILE A 338 14.24 4.09 -11.95
N VAL A 339 13.29 4.03 -12.88
CA VAL A 339 11.86 3.91 -12.59
C VAL A 339 11.32 2.70 -13.34
N SER A 340 10.69 1.78 -12.64
CA SER A 340 10.03 0.60 -13.20
C SER A 340 8.55 0.62 -12.86
N VAL A 341 7.66 0.62 -13.86
CA VAL A 341 6.21 0.61 -13.66
C VAL A 341 5.66 -0.74 -14.08
N CYS A 342 4.94 -1.43 -13.19
CA CYS A 342 4.37 -2.76 -13.44
C CYS A 342 2.85 -2.71 -13.31
N ARG A 343 2.14 -2.89 -14.43
CA ARG A 343 0.68 -2.98 -14.50
C ARG A 343 0.26 -4.44 -14.53
N ILE A 344 -0.65 -4.84 -13.65
CA ILE A 344 -1.04 -6.24 -13.47
C ILE A 344 -2.52 -6.38 -13.83
N ALA A 345 -2.81 -7.09 -14.91
CA ALA A 345 -4.16 -7.22 -15.45
C ALA A 345 -5.05 -8.04 -14.51
N GLY A 346 -6.23 -7.50 -14.20
CA GLY A 346 -7.24 -8.17 -13.37
C GLY A 346 -6.90 -8.30 -11.88
N LEU A 347 -5.74 -7.83 -11.43
CA LEU A 347 -5.42 -7.73 -10.01
C LEU A 347 -6.21 -6.57 -9.38
N ASP A 348 -6.84 -6.83 -8.24
CA ASP A 348 -7.56 -5.87 -7.41
C ASP A 348 -6.63 -5.16 -6.41
N HIS A 349 -7.16 -4.63 -5.30
CA HIS A 349 -6.36 -3.99 -4.26
C HIS A 349 -5.66 -5.04 -3.38
N ALA A 350 -4.65 -5.71 -3.94
CA ALA A 350 -3.97 -6.81 -3.28
C ALA A 350 -2.50 -6.90 -3.68
N TRP A 351 -1.67 -7.43 -2.78
CA TRP A 351 -0.29 -7.80 -3.07
C TRP A 351 -0.25 -8.98 -4.06
N SER A 352 0.44 -8.81 -5.18
CA SER A 352 0.53 -9.84 -6.23
C SER A 352 1.51 -10.97 -5.89
N GLY A 353 1.10 -12.22 -6.16
CA GLY A 353 1.90 -13.42 -5.94
C GLY A 353 2.14 -13.80 -4.47
N GLY A 354 1.32 -13.26 -3.56
CA GLY A 354 1.40 -13.49 -2.12
C GLY A 354 0.68 -14.75 -1.64
N ASP A 355 0.34 -14.77 -0.34
CA ASP A 355 -0.53 -15.78 0.26
C ASP A 355 -2.01 -15.38 0.12
N GLY A 356 -2.69 -15.94 -0.87
CA GLY A 356 -4.09 -15.65 -1.16
C GLY A 356 -5.10 -16.08 -0.08
N THR A 357 -4.65 -16.77 0.98
CA THR A 357 -5.49 -17.05 2.16
C THR A 357 -5.65 -15.83 3.08
N LEU A 358 -4.75 -14.86 2.95
CA LEU A 358 -4.79 -13.62 3.71
C LEU A 358 -5.43 -12.50 2.89
N ARG A 359 -6.17 -11.62 3.56
CA ARG A 359 -6.79 -10.45 2.93
C ARG A 359 -5.73 -9.55 2.29
N PHE A 360 -6.12 -8.88 1.20
CA PHE A 360 -5.25 -7.97 0.43
C PHE A 360 -4.00 -8.66 -0.14
N ASN A 361 -4.09 -9.97 -0.41
CA ASN A 361 -3.07 -10.73 -1.11
C ASN A 361 -3.76 -11.59 -2.18
N ASN A 362 -3.12 -11.71 -3.33
CA ASN A 362 -3.56 -12.58 -4.41
C ASN A 362 -2.44 -13.59 -4.70
N SER A 363 -2.74 -14.88 -4.67
CA SER A 363 -1.76 -15.93 -4.91
C SER A 363 -1.35 -16.06 -6.38
N VAL A 364 -2.14 -15.51 -7.30
CA VAL A 364 -1.81 -15.44 -8.72
C VAL A 364 -0.81 -14.31 -8.90
N GLY A 365 0.35 -14.64 -9.48
CA GLY A 365 1.45 -13.69 -9.68
C GLY A 365 1.13 -12.59 -10.69
N PRO A 366 2.11 -11.74 -11.05
CA PRO A 366 3.55 -11.88 -10.79
C PRO A 366 3.92 -11.79 -9.30
N ASP A 367 5.06 -12.38 -8.93
CA ASP A 367 5.58 -12.29 -7.56
C ASP A 367 6.13 -10.89 -7.31
N ALA A 368 5.33 -10.03 -6.65
CA ALA A 368 5.70 -8.66 -6.36
C ALA A 368 6.97 -8.59 -5.48
N SER A 369 7.11 -9.47 -4.49
CA SER A 369 8.28 -9.51 -3.60
C SER A 369 9.56 -9.80 -4.39
N ALA A 370 9.50 -10.75 -5.33
CA ALA A 370 10.63 -11.07 -6.20
C ALA A 370 10.98 -9.92 -7.16
N LEU A 371 9.98 -9.26 -7.75
CA LEU A 371 10.18 -8.09 -8.61
C LEU A 371 10.85 -6.94 -7.85
N LEU A 372 10.35 -6.64 -6.65
CA LEU A 372 10.93 -5.64 -5.75
C LEU A 372 12.39 -5.93 -5.46
N TRP A 373 12.71 -7.16 -5.04
CA TRP A 373 14.10 -7.52 -4.73
C TRP A 373 15.01 -7.45 -5.96
N ALA A 374 14.55 -7.94 -7.11
CA ALA A 374 15.31 -7.89 -8.36
C ALA A 374 15.61 -6.44 -8.81
N PHE A 375 14.73 -5.50 -8.48
CA PHE A 375 14.98 -4.08 -8.65
C PHE A 375 15.97 -3.58 -7.59
N PHE A 376 15.65 -3.70 -6.30
CA PHE A 376 16.44 -3.20 -5.17
C PHE A 376 17.91 -3.61 -5.22
N ALA A 377 18.20 -4.87 -5.52
CA ALA A 377 19.57 -5.39 -5.55
C ALA A 377 20.51 -4.65 -6.53
N LYS A 378 19.96 -3.90 -7.51
CA LYS A 378 20.72 -3.08 -8.47
C LYS A 378 21.08 -1.70 -7.92
N HIS A 379 20.51 -1.30 -6.79
CA HIS A 379 20.62 0.05 -6.23
C HIS A 379 21.40 0.08 -4.93
N ARG A 380 22.25 1.10 -4.81
CA ARG A 380 22.96 1.47 -3.60
C ARG A 380 22.89 2.98 -3.45
N ARG A 381 22.74 3.45 -2.23
CA ARG A 381 22.91 4.85 -1.87
C ARG A 381 24.36 5.08 -1.51
N LEU A 382 25.06 5.84 -2.34
CA LEU A 382 26.41 6.29 -2.00
C LEU A 382 26.30 7.22 -0.79
N ARG A 383 27.09 6.96 0.25
CA ARG A 383 27.25 7.91 1.35
C ARG A 383 27.96 9.13 0.75
N THR A 384 27.32 10.28 0.76
CA THR A 384 28.07 11.53 0.62
C THR A 384 28.91 11.64 1.88
N ALA A 385 30.24 11.68 1.72
CA ALA A 385 31.11 12.14 2.78
C ALA A 385 30.64 13.55 3.13
N LYS A 386 30.13 13.73 4.35
CA LYS A 386 29.93 15.05 4.94
C LYS A 386 30.94 15.19 6.05
#